data_AF-A0A1I6YF41-F1
#
_entry.id   AF-A0A1I6YF41-F1
#
_cell.length_a   1.000
_cell.length_b   1.000
_cell.length_c   1.000
_cell.angle_alpha   90.00
_cell.angle_beta   90.00
_cell.angle_gamma   90.00
#
_symmetry.space_group_name_H-M   'P 1'
#
loop_
_entity.id
_entity.type
_entity.pdbx_description
1 polymer ?
#
loop_
_entity_poly.entity_id
_entity_poly.type
_entity_poly.pdbx_seq_one_letter_code
_entity_poly.pdbx_strand_id
1 'polypeptide(L)'
;MLLLSLVVLSTTGYGWGKVSQLDSGLRGNIDINNERDSPDGATDILLIGNDSRTDAQGNPLPDEVLRELRASEGGGNLTDTMILLRIPDNGKRARAVSFPRDTMVDMGEFGEHKLNSALNRKRVAKREELEAQGVTDEKKLSSLSEKAGKEFLMETIEDFAGVTIEHYAEVNLLGFYKLTEVVGGVKVCLKNPVDDPYSGADFSAGVHTLSEGDALAFVRQRHGLPRGDLDRIVRQQVFMSGLAKKMLSANMLSNPGKLNDLIKALQDSITLDKNWDVLSFAKQMQGMAAGDIEFYTIPVEMNGPSSGLLADPDEVKRFVDDLLLSQRKREQARQDAEQAEELRADTEVNVYNASGVSGLAGRVLDDLADEGFDSGVAANAESMMSDSVVRYTSGTERAAKLAAADLGDVPVETGEDVAAGTVSVYLGDDYTGPGTRRFTGEGAVRLDGTARAQDSETDPSTDEQPITAGGVRCVN
;
A
#
# COMPACT_ATOMS: atom_id res chain seq x y z
N MET A 1 6.45 -19.47 51.89
CA MET A 1 7.08 -19.54 50.55
C MET A 1 6.29 -20.40 49.58
N LEU A 2 5.98 -21.66 49.88
CA LEU A 2 5.20 -22.55 48.99
C LEU A 2 3.86 -21.98 48.48
N LEU A 3 3.03 -21.42 49.36
CA LEU A 3 1.75 -20.79 48.96
C LEU A 3 1.94 -19.58 48.03
N LEU A 4 2.96 -18.76 48.30
CA LEU A 4 3.27 -17.58 47.47
C LEU A 4 3.77 -18.04 46.09
N SER A 5 4.65 -19.03 46.06
CA SER A 5 5.14 -19.64 44.82
C SER A 5 4.02 -20.31 44.02
N LEU A 6 3.05 -20.96 44.68
CA LEU A 6 1.91 -21.59 44.02
C LEU A 6 0.96 -20.54 43.43
N VAL A 7 0.70 -19.45 44.15
CA VAL A 7 -0.09 -18.32 43.63
C VAL A 7 0.61 -17.65 42.46
N VAL A 8 1.93 -17.41 42.53
CA VAL A 8 2.71 -16.87 41.41
C VAL A 8 2.69 -17.83 40.22
N LEU A 9 2.91 -19.13 40.43
CA LEU A 9 2.92 -20.11 39.33
C LEU A 9 1.54 -20.26 38.69
N SER A 10 0.46 -20.26 39.48
CA SER A 10 -0.92 -20.32 38.97
C SER A 10 -1.33 -19.04 38.25
N THR A 11 -0.94 -17.86 38.75
CA THR A 11 -1.24 -16.58 38.09
C THR A 11 -0.42 -16.40 36.82
N THR A 12 0.87 -16.74 36.84
CA THR A 12 1.72 -16.74 35.63
C THR A 12 1.29 -17.81 34.63
N GLY A 13 0.90 -19.01 35.08
CA GLY A 13 0.40 -20.08 34.22
C GLY A 13 -0.96 -19.76 33.60
N TYR A 14 -1.86 -19.14 34.37
CA TYR A 14 -3.13 -18.62 33.85
C TYR A 14 -2.91 -17.47 32.87
N GLY A 15 -2.01 -16.54 33.19
CA GLY A 15 -1.61 -15.46 32.31
C GLY A 15 -0.99 -15.97 31.00
N TRP A 16 -0.10 -16.96 31.09
CA TRP A 16 0.51 -17.61 29.93
C TRP A 16 -0.53 -18.33 29.08
N GLY A 17 -1.44 -19.09 29.68
CA GLY A 17 -2.52 -19.79 28.96
C GLY A 17 -3.45 -18.83 28.21
N LYS A 18 -3.75 -17.66 28.81
CA LYS A 18 -4.52 -16.59 28.15
C LYS A 18 -3.75 -15.96 26.99
N VAL A 19 -2.46 -15.65 27.17
CA VAL A 19 -1.60 -15.09 26.13
C VAL A 19 -1.40 -16.08 24.98
N SER A 20 -1.24 -17.38 25.27
CA SER A 20 -1.08 -18.40 24.22
C SER A 20 -2.38 -18.67 23.44
N GLN A 21 -3.55 -18.60 24.10
CA GLN A 21 -4.83 -18.65 23.38
C GLN A 21 -5.03 -17.41 22.50
N LEU A 22 -4.60 -16.25 22.99
CA LEU A 22 -4.62 -14.99 22.25
C LEU A 22 -3.74 -15.07 21.00
N ASP A 23 -2.50 -15.54 21.14
CA ASP A 23 -1.54 -15.78 20.05
C ASP A 23 -2.14 -16.70 18.97
N SER A 24 -2.75 -17.80 19.39
CA SER A 24 -3.36 -18.76 18.46
C SER A 24 -4.59 -18.23 17.70
N GLY A 25 -5.31 -17.25 18.28
CA GLY A 25 -6.48 -16.61 17.65
C GLY A 25 -6.15 -15.33 16.89
N LEU A 26 -4.94 -14.78 17.06
CA LEU A 26 -4.44 -13.59 16.36
C LEU A 26 -3.66 -13.90 15.08
N ARG A 27 -3.42 -15.19 14.78
CA ARG A 27 -2.81 -15.60 13.50
C ARG A 27 -3.72 -15.18 12.37
N GLY A 28 -3.17 -14.45 11.41
CA GLY A 28 -3.92 -13.93 10.28
C GLY A 28 -4.73 -14.99 9.54
N ASN A 29 -5.82 -14.55 8.91
CA ASN A 29 -6.73 -15.41 8.16
C ASN A 29 -6.35 -15.51 6.68
N ILE A 30 -5.42 -14.68 6.20
CA ILE A 30 -4.93 -14.71 4.81
C ILE A 30 -3.44 -14.98 4.79
N ASP A 31 -3.05 -15.91 3.92
CA ASP A 31 -1.66 -16.22 3.63
C ASP A 31 -1.17 -15.24 2.55
N ILE A 32 -0.67 -14.07 2.93
CA ILE A 32 0.04 -13.18 2.01
C ILE A 32 1.51 -13.57 2.08
N ASN A 33 2.10 -13.88 0.93
CA ASN A 33 3.42 -14.50 0.86
C ASN A 33 4.55 -13.45 0.99
N ASN A 34 4.60 -12.74 2.13
CA ASN A 34 5.54 -11.64 2.36
C ASN A 34 6.53 -11.97 3.48
N GLU A 35 7.34 -13.02 3.32
CA GLU A 35 8.57 -13.21 4.11
C GLU A 35 9.66 -12.22 3.65
N ARG A 36 9.35 -10.92 3.70
CA ARG A 36 10.26 -9.83 3.33
C ARG A 36 10.49 -8.98 4.57
N ASP A 37 11.66 -9.12 5.18
CA ASP A 37 12.11 -8.17 6.20
C ASP A 37 12.67 -6.94 5.49
N SER A 38 12.13 -5.76 5.78
CA SER A 38 12.74 -4.52 5.37
C SER A 38 14.04 -4.35 6.15
N PRO A 39 15.22 -4.27 5.49
CA PRO A 39 16.50 -4.17 6.17
C PRO A 39 16.67 -2.82 6.88
N ASP A 40 15.64 -1.96 6.82
CA ASP A 40 15.70 -0.60 7.25
C ASP A 40 15.29 -0.33 8.72
N GLY A 41 14.97 -1.38 9.49
CA GLY A 41 14.72 -1.28 10.93
C GLY A 41 13.44 -0.51 11.27
N ALA A 42 12.44 -0.64 10.40
CA ALA A 42 11.08 -0.20 10.61
C ALA A 42 10.13 -1.22 9.98
N THR A 43 8.97 -1.38 10.60
CA THR A 43 7.90 -2.25 10.11
C THR A 43 6.94 -1.44 9.27
N ASP A 44 6.69 -1.89 8.03
CA ASP A 44 5.77 -1.27 7.10
C ASP A 44 4.50 -2.10 6.92
N ILE A 45 3.36 -1.50 7.26
CA ILE A 45 2.05 -2.15 7.26
C ILE A 45 1.12 -1.39 6.31
N LEU A 46 0.58 -2.08 5.31
CA LEU A 46 -0.49 -1.53 4.49
C LEU A 46 -1.84 -1.72 5.17
N LEU A 47 -2.46 -0.61 5.57
CA LEU A 47 -3.80 -0.56 6.13
C LEU A 47 -4.83 -0.28 5.04
N ILE A 48 -5.78 -1.20 4.88
CA ILE A 48 -6.82 -1.15 3.88
C ILE A 48 -8.20 -0.98 4.54
N GLY A 49 -8.97 -0.03 4.04
CA GLY A 49 -10.40 0.08 4.33
C GLY A 49 -11.22 -0.27 3.09
N ASN A 50 -12.03 -1.32 3.17
CA ASN A 50 -12.90 -1.72 2.05
C ASN A 50 -14.39 -1.51 2.36
N ASP A 51 -15.17 -1.23 1.32
CA ASP A 51 -16.64 -1.15 1.39
C ASP A 51 -17.28 -2.55 1.27
N SER A 52 -16.58 -3.60 1.72
CA SER A 52 -17.10 -4.96 1.58
C SER A 52 -18.34 -5.14 2.44
N ARG A 53 -19.37 -5.74 1.82
CA ARG A 53 -20.62 -6.17 2.46
C ARG A 53 -20.52 -7.60 3.01
N THR A 54 -19.30 -8.04 3.30
CA THR A 54 -19.02 -9.33 3.93
C THR A 54 -18.35 -9.12 5.29
N ASP A 55 -18.41 -10.13 6.16
CA ASP A 55 -17.56 -10.20 7.34
C ASP A 55 -16.09 -10.50 6.96
N ALA A 56 -15.20 -10.55 7.97
CA ALA A 56 -13.77 -10.84 7.78
C ALA A 56 -13.49 -12.27 7.29
N GLN A 57 -14.50 -13.14 7.27
CA GLN A 57 -14.46 -14.51 6.77
C GLN A 57 -15.09 -14.65 5.38
N GLY A 58 -15.53 -13.55 4.77
CA GLY A 58 -16.12 -13.51 3.44
C GLY A 58 -17.62 -13.87 3.38
N ASN A 59 -18.30 -14.00 4.52
CA ASN A 59 -19.75 -14.26 4.52
C ASN A 59 -20.54 -12.95 4.34
N PRO A 60 -21.62 -12.94 3.54
CA PRO A 60 -22.48 -11.76 3.40
C PRO A 60 -23.05 -11.26 4.73
N LEU A 61 -23.11 -9.94 4.90
CA LEU A 61 -23.69 -9.32 6.09
C LEU A 61 -25.23 -9.42 6.10
N PRO A 62 -25.86 -9.55 7.27
CA PRO A 62 -27.32 -9.52 7.40
C PRO A 62 -27.94 -8.18 6.92
N ASP A 63 -29.14 -8.21 6.36
CA ASP A 63 -29.85 -7.02 5.85
C ASP A 63 -30.10 -5.94 6.91
N GLU A 64 -30.20 -6.30 8.19
CA GLU A 64 -30.28 -5.32 9.28
C GLU A 64 -28.99 -4.52 9.41
N VAL A 65 -27.85 -5.22 9.35
CA VAL A 65 -26.51 -4.63 9.42
C VAL A 65 -26.27 -3.77 8.18
N LEU A 66 -26.64 -4.25 6.99
CA LEU A 66 -26.48 -3.47 5.76
C LEU A 66 -27.29 -2.16 5.74
N ARG A 67 -28.49 -2.16 6.32
CA ARG A 67 -29.32 -0.95 6.47
C ARG A 67 -28.69 0.05 7.44
N GLU A 68 -28.13 -0.44 8.54
CA GLU A 68 -27.44 0.38 9.53
C GLU A 68 -26.13 0.97 8.99
N LEU A 69 -25.39 0.17 8.21
CA LEU A 69 -24.19 0.61 7.49
C LEU A 69 -24.49 1.53 6.29
N ARG A 70 -25.78 1.73 5.95
CA ARG A 70 -26.26 2.53 4.82
C ARG A 70 -25.59 2.16 3.48
N ALA A 71 -25.27 0.89 3.30
CA ALA A 71 -24.57 0.38 2.13
C ALA A 71 -25.58 0.11 0.99
N SER A 72 -25.84 1.08 0.12
CA SER A 72 -26.81 0.95 -1.00
C SER A 72 -26.45 -0.18 -1.98
N GLU A 73 -27.44 -0.81 -2.62
CA GLU A 73 -27.22 -1.81 -3.67
C GLU A 73 -26.52 -1.16 -4.90
N GLY A 74 -25.25 -1.52 -5.16
CA GLY A 74 -24.52 -1.07 -6.36
C GLY A 74 -23.04 -0.72 -6.17
N GLY A 75 -22.51 -0.68 -4.94
CA GLY A 75 -21.08 -0.44 -4.71
C GLY A 75 -20.25 -1.71 -4.90
N GLY A 76 -19.42 -1.77 -5.95
CA GLY A 76 -18.44 -2.85 -6.13
C GLY A 76 -17.36 -2.86 -5.05
N ASN A 77 -16.59 -3.95 -4.97
CA ASN A 77 -15.46 -4.11 -4.04
C ASN A 77 -14.30 -3.16 -4.40
N LEU A 78 -14.48 -1.87 -4.15
CA LEU A 78 -13.45 -0.84 -4.32
C LEU A 78 -12.73 -0.62 -3.00
N THR A 79 -11.42 -0.46 -3.09
CA THR A 79 -10.60 -0.09 -1.95
C THR A 79 -10.64 1.43 -1.78
N ASP A 80 -11.28 1.89 -0.70
CA ASP A 80 -11.59 3.32 -0.52
C ASP A 80 -10.58 4.04 0.39
N THR A 81 -9.81 3.28 1.17
CA THR A 81 -8.78 3.79 2.08
C THR A 81 -7.53 2.90 1.96
N MET A 82 -6.39 3.52 1.66
CA MET A 82 -5.08 2.86 1.56
C MET A 82 -4.08 3.71 2.32
N ILE A 83 -3.49 3.16 3.38
CA ILE A 83 -2.60 3.89 4.27
C ILE A 83 -1.39 3.01 4.56
N LEU A 84 -0.20 3.46 4.19
CA LEU A 84 1.04 2.85 4.62
C LEU A 84 1.39 3.36 6.01
N LEU A 85 1.40 2.48 7.00
CA LEU A 85 1.84 2.77 8.36
C LEU A 85 3.26 2.24 8.55
N ARG A 86 4.23 3.14 8.73
CA ARG A 86 5.59 2.80 9.14
C ARG A 86 5.77 2.98 10.63
N ILE A 87 6.30 1.95 11.29
CA ILE A 87 6.64 1.97 12.72
C ILE A 87 8.13 1.64 12.89
N PRO A 88 8.96 2.61 13.30
CA PRO A 88 10.38 2.35 13.56
C PRO A 88 10.60 1.36 14.72
N ASP A 89 11.58 0.45 14.60
CA ASP A 89 11.96 -0.50 15.66
C ASP A 89 12.40 0.17 16.96
N ASN A 90 12.96 1.37 16.83
CA ASN A 90 13.40 2.19 17.95
C ASN A 90 12.23 2.81 18.74
N GLY A 91 10.98 2.51 18.38
CA GLY A 91 9.77 2.96 19.08
C GLY A 91 9.56 4.47 19.05
N LYS A 92 10.19 5.17 18.09
CA LYS A 92 9.96 6.61 17.85
C LYS A 92 8.61 6.81 17.14
N ARG A 93 8.48 7.93 16.43
CA ARG A 93 7.23 8.32 15.78
C ARG A 93 6.83 7.38 14.66
N ALA A 94 5.61 6.90 14.71
CA ALA A 94 4.97 6.21 13.60
C ALA A 94 4.48 7.24 12.57
N ARG A 95 4.51 6.86 11.30
CA ARG A 95 4.07 7.72 10.20
C ARG A 95 3.10 6.95 9.33
N ALA A 96 1.95 7.56 9.07
CA ALA A 96 0.87 7.00 8.27
C ALA A 96 0.71 7.84 7.00
N VAL A 97 0.95 7.24 5.84
CA VAL A 97 0.88 7.88 4.53
C VAL A 97 -0.34 7.39 3.78
N SER A 98 -1.31 8.27 3.55
CA SER A 98 -2.52 7.97 2.80
C SER A 98 -2.29 8.07 1.29
N PHE A 99 -2.74 7.05 0.57
CA PHE A 99 -2.78 6.98 -0.89
C PHE A 99 -4.22 7.24 -1.35
N PRO A 100 -4.51 8.39 -1.98
CA PRO A 100 -5.85 8.67 -2.48
C PRO A 100 -6.34 7.60 -3.47
N ARG A 101 -7.61 7.20 -3.31
CA ARG A 101 -8.24 6.13 -4.10
C ARG A 101 -8.25 6.37 -5.61
N ASP A 102 -8.25 7.63 -6.02
CA ASP A 102 -8.39 8.04 -7.42
C ASP A 102 -7.04 8.46 -8.03
N THR A 103 -5.92 8.22 -7.34
CA THR A 103 -4.57 8.37 -7.90
C THR A 103 -4.40 7.44 -9.11
N MET A 104 -3.96 8.00 -10.24
CA MET A 104 -3.64 7.25 -11.44
C MET A 104 -2.26 6.60 -11.29
N VAL A 105 -2.17 5.30 -11.51
CA VAL A 105 -0.95 4.50 -11.41
C VAL A 105 -0.87 3.53 -12.59
N ASP A 106 0.34 3.21 -13.07
CA ASP A 106 0.52 2.09 -14.01
C ASP A 106 0.35 0.77 -13.24
N MET A 107 -0.48 -0.11 -13.76
CA MET A 107 -0.78 -1.43 -13.19
C MET A 107 -0.25 -2.54 -14.10
N GLY A 108 0.87 -2.29 -14.79
CA GLY A 108 1.56 -3.27 -15.62
C GLY A 108 0.68 -3.78 -16.75
N GLU A 109 0.34 -5.08 -16.71
CA GLU A 109 -0.53 -5.73 -17.70
C GLU A 109 -1.92 -5.07 -17.84
N PHE A 110 -2.39 -4.36 -16.81
CA PHE A 110 -3.68 -3.66 -16.85
C PHE A 110 -3.57 -2.22 -17.37
N GLY A 111 -2.37 -1.67 -17.54
CA GLY A 111 -2.14 -0.28 -17.93
C GLY A 111 -2.55 0.75 -16.87
N GLU A 112 -2.66 2.01 -17.28
CA GLU A 112 -2.89 3.12 -16.36
C GLU A 112 -4.35 3.19 -15.84
N HIS A 113 -4.52 3.11 -14.52
CA HIS A 113 -5.82 3.09 -13.87
C HIS A 113 -5.80 3.75 -12.49
N LYS A 114 -6.99 4.06 -11.97
CA LYS A 114 -7.15 4.52 -10.58
C LYS A 114 -6.75 3.42 -9.60
N LEU A 115 -5.95 3.76 -8.60
CA LEU A 115 -5.39 2.85 -7.60
C LEU A 115 -6.46 1.97 -6.92
N ASN A 116 -7.66 2.51 -6.64
CA ASN A 116 -8.76 1.74 -6.05
C ASN A 116 -9.28 0.54 -6.85
N SER A 117 -8.87 0.43 -8.12
CA SER A 117 -9.27 -0.66 -8.99
C SER A 117 -8.26 -1.81 -9.03
N ALA A 118 -7.03 -1.62 -8.53
CA ALA A 118 -5.94 -2.61 -8.62
C ALA A 118 -6.36 -4.00 -8.11
N LEU A 119 -6.84 -4.05 -6.87
CA LEU A 119 -7.26 -5.29 -6.21
C LEU A 119 -8.33 -6.02 -7.03
N ASN A 120 -9.40 -5.31 -7.39
CA ASN A 120 -10.53 -5.93 -8.08
C ASN A 120 -10.17 -6.41 -9.49
N ARG A 121 -9.29 -5.70 -10.19
CA ARG A 121 -8.81 -6.08 -11.52
C ARG A 121 -8.07 -7.41 -11.48
N LYS A 122 -7.04 -7.53 -10.63
CA LYS A 122 -6.29 -8.78 -10.50
C LYS A 122 -7.15 -9.91 -9.96
N ARG A 123 -8.06 -9.62 -9.02
CA ARG A 123 -9.03 -10.60 -8.51
C ARG A 123 -9.89 -11.20 -9.64
N VAL A 124 -10.48 -10.36 -10.49
CA VAL A 124 -11.30 -10.83 -11.62
C VAL A 124 -10.46 -11.65 -12.60
N ALA A 125 -9.31 -11.13 -13.03
CA ALA A 125 -8.40 -11.83 -13.94
C ALA A 125 -7.97 -13.20 -13.39
N LYS A 126 -7.59 -13.27 -12.11
CA LYS A 126 -7.18 -14.53 -11.47
C LYS A 126 -8.34 -15.51 -11.34
N ARG A 127 -9.55 -15.03 -11.09
CA ARG A 127 -10.73 -15.90 -11.04
C ARG A 127 -10.98 -16.55 -12.41
N GLU A 128 -10.97 -15.76 -13.49
CA GLU A 128 -11.16 -16.26 -14.85
C GLU A 128 -10.08 -17.29 -15.23
N GLU A 129 -8.82 -17.04 -14.86
CA GLU A 129 -7.71 -17.98 -15.04
C GLU A 129 -7.97 -19.32 -14.33
N LEU A 130 -8.39 -19.29 -13.06
CA LEU A 130 -8.66 -20.49 -12.26
C LEU A 130 -9.87 -21.28 -12.79
N GLU A 131 -10.92 -20.58 -13.21
CA GLU A 131 -12.10 -21.20 -13.85
C GLU A 131 -11.71 -21.88 -15.17
N ALA A 132 -10.86 -21.24 -15.98
CA ALA A 132 -10.31 -21.84 -17.21
C ALA A 132 -9.44 -23.08 -16.93
N GLN A 133 -8.78 -23.14 -15.78
CA GLN A 133 -8.04 -24.32 -15.29
C GLN A 133 -8.95 -25.42 -14.71
N GLY A 134 -10.27 -25.22 -14.71
CA GLY A 134 -11.26 -26.19 -14.24
C GLY A 134 -11.49 -26.20 -12.73
N VAL A 135 -11.08 -25.14 -12.01
CA VAL A 135 -11.43 -24.98 -10.60
C VAL A 135 -12.91 -24.60 -10.48
N THR A 136 -13.70 -25.45 -9.82
CA THR A 136 -15.17 -25.25 -9.67
C THR A 136 -15.61 -25.02 -8.23
N ASP A 137 -14.72 -25.21 -7.26
CA ASP A 137 -15.01 -24.95 -5.85
C ASP A 137 -15.03 -23.44 -5.59
N GLU A 138 -16.21 -22.90 -5.29
CA GLU A 138 -16.42 -21.46 -5.14
C GLU A 138 -15.59 -20.83 -4.00
N LYS A 139 -15.39 -21.57 -2.90
CA LYS A 139 -14.59 -21.08 -1.77
C LYS A 139 -13.12 -20.95 -2.18
N LYS A 140 -12.62 -21.93 -2.93
CA LYS A 140 -11.26 -21.91 -3.48
C LYS A 140 -11.10 -20.80 -4.50
N LEU A 141 -12.07 -20.59 -5.40
CA LEU A 141 -12.06 -19.49 -6.36
C LEU A 141 -12.01 -18.12 -5.65
N SER A 142 -12.93 -17.87 -4.70
CA SER A 142 -12.95 -16.60 -3.95
C SER A 142 -11.64 -16.39 -3.19
N SER A 143 -11.20 -17.38 -2.43
CA SER A 143 -10.00 -17.25 -1.60
C SER A 143 -8.72 -17.00 -2.40
N LEU A 144 -8.50 -17.75 -3.49
CA LEU A 144 -7.29 -17.57 -4.32
C LEU A 144 -7.32 -16.27 -5.13
N SER A 145 -8.49 -15.91 -5.67
CA SER A 145 -8.62 -14.66 -6.42
C SER A 145 -8.50 -13.43 -5.52
N GLU A 146 -9.08 -13.45 -4.32
CA GLU A 146 -8.93 -12.39 -3.33
C GLU A 146 -7.47 -12.23 -2.88
N LYS A 147 -6.78 -13.35 -2.61
CA LYS A 147 -5.35 -13.34 -2.28
C LYS A 147 -4.54 -12.63 -3.38
N ALA A 148 -4.71 -13.05 -4.64
CA ALA A 148 -4.01 -12.43 -5.77
C ALA A 148 -4.33 -10.94 -5.94
N GLY A 149 -5.58 -10.54 -5.67
CA GLY A 149 -5.97 -9.13 -5.66
C GLY A 149 -5.23 -8.31 -4.60
N LYS A 150 -5.10 -8.83 -3.38
CA LYS A 150 -4.42 -8.15 -2.27
C LYS A 150 -2.93 -8.03 -2.51
N GLU A 151 -2.29 -9.12 -2.95
CA GLU A 151 -0.87 -9.16 -3.31
C GLU A 151 -0.56 -8.14 -4.42
N PHE A 152 -1.39 -8.07 -5.46
CA PHE A 152 -1.21 -7.11 -6.54
C PHE A 152 -1.40 -5.65 -6.12
N LEU A 153 -2.34 -5.36 -5.22
CA LEU A 153 -2.48 -4.00 -4.67
C LEU A 153 -1.24 -3.60 -3.87
N MET A 154 -0.66 -4.53 -3.10
CA MET A 154 0.59 -4.28 -2.37
C MET A 154 1.72 -3.98 -3.35
N GLU A 155 1.96 -4.86 -4.32
CA GLU A 155 2.97 -4.70 -5.38
C GLU A 155 2.79 -3.36 -6.11
N THR A 156 1.57 -3.00 -6.49
CA THR A 156 1.28 -1.70 -7.14
C THR A 156 1.71 -0.51 -6.28
N ILE A 157 1.52 -0.58 -4.95
CA ILE A 157 1.94 0.49 -4.03
C ILE A 157 3.46 0.45 -3.79
N GLU A 158 4.06 -0.74 -3.69
CA GLU A 158 5.51 -0.93 -3.58
C GLU A 158 6.22 -0.28 -4.77
N ASP A 159 5.80 -0.60 -6.00
CA ASP A 159 6.36 -0.08 -7.25
C ASP A 159 6.17 1.44 -7.37
N PHE A 160 4.96 1.91 -7.06
CA PHE A 160 4.59 3.31 -7.17
C PHE A 160 5.31 4.20 -6.14
N ALA A 161 5.49 3.71 -4.91
CA ALA A 161 6.03 4.49 -3.80
C ALA A 161 7.48 4.16 -3.43
N GLY A 162 8.08 3.12 -4.03
CA GLY A 162 9.45 2.70 -3.74
C GLY A 162 9.63 2.13 -2.34
N VAL A 163 8.63 1.42 -1.82
CA VAL A 163 8.65 0.84 -0.47
C VAL A 163 8.54 -0.67 -0.49
N THR A 164 8.87 -1.32 0.62
CA THR A 164 8.61 -2.74 0.84
C THR A 164 7.56 -2.88 1.93
N ILE A 165 6.45 -3.55 1.62
CA ILE A 165 5.33 -3.73 2.54
C ILE A 165 5.45 -5.12 3.18
N GLU A 166 5.71 -5.15 4.47
CA GLU A 166 5.89 -6.39 5.24
C GLU A 166 4.55 -7.01 5.62
N HIS A 167 3.60 -6.17 6.05
CA HIS A 167 2.33 -6.61 6.60
C HIS A 167 1.13 -5.97 5.91
N TYR A 168 0.01 -6.70 5.96
CA TYR A 168 -1.26 -6.25 5.41
C TYR A 168 -2.34 -6.38 6.47
N ALA A 169 -3.09 -5.30 6.68
CA ALA A 169 -4.27 -5.29 7.52
C ALA A 169 -5.44 -4.66 6.79
N GLU A 170 -6.56 -5.37 6.74
CA GLU A 170 -7.78 -4.88 6.10
C GLU A 170 -8.95 -4.87 7.06
N VAL A 171 -9.70 -3.79 7.04
CA VAL A 171 -10.90 -3.59 7.86
C VAL A 171 -12.08 -3.31 6.94
N ASN A 172 -13.13 -4.12 7.07
CA ASN A 172 -14.40 -3.90 6.39
C ASN A 172 -15.34 -3.01 7.21
N LEU A 173 -16.49 -2.65 6.63
CA LEU A 173 -17.47 -1.76 7.27
C LEU A 173 -17.96 -2.29 8.64
N LEU A 174 -18.28 -3.58 8.72
CA LEU A 174 -18.74 -4.20 9.96
C LEU A 174 -17.64 -4.16 11.02
N GLY A 175 -16.41 -4.42 10.60
CA GLY A 175 -15.25 -4.40 11.46
C GLY A 175 -15.00 -3.02 12.04
N PHE A 176 -15.04 -1.99 11.19
CA PHE A 176 -14.95 -0.59 11.61
C PHE A 176 -16.08 -0.25 12.59
N TYR A 177 -17.32 -0.61 12.28
CA TYR A 177 -18.49 -0.39 13.15
C TYR A 177 -18.24 -0.94 14.56
N LYS A 178 -17.95 -2.25 14.67
CA LYS A 178 -17.73 -2.93 15.95
C LYS A 178 -16.53 -2.36 16.71
N LEU A 179 -15.44 -2.04 16.01
CA LEU A 179 -14.25 -1.46 16.63
C LEU A 179 -14.57 -0.12 17.28
N THR A 180 -15.36 0.74 16.62
CA THR A 180 -15.72 2.05 17.16
C THR A 180 -16.66 1.97 18.37
N GLU A 181 -17.55 0.98 18.40
CA GLU A 181 -18.40 0.66 19.56
C GLU A 181 -17.54 0.28 20.77
N VAL A 182 -16.62 -0.69 20.59
CA VAL A 182 -15.79 -1.24 21.68
C VAL A 182 -14.84 -0.21 22.30
N VAL A 183 -14.30 0.71 21.50
CA VAL A 183 -13.47 1.81 22.03
C VAL A 183 -14.26 2.91 22.75
N GLY A 184 -15.60 2.83 22.73
CA GLY A 184 -16.51 3.79 23.33
C GLY A 184 -16.49 5.13 22.60
N GLY A 185 -16.47 5.08 21.27
CA GLY A 185 -16.48 6.23 20.38
C GLY A 185 -15.19 7.06 20.34
N VAL A 186 -15.06 7.82 19.26
CA VAL A 186 -13.90 8.64 18.91
C VAL A 186 -14.27 10.12 18.94
N LYS A 187 -13.44 10.93 19.60
CA LYS A 187 -13.64 12.38 19.61
C LYS A 187 -13.16 13.00 18.31
N VAL A 188 -14.03 13.73 17.63
CA VAL A 188 -13.73 14.55 16.44
C VAL A 188 -14.17 15.98 16.67
N CYS A 189 -13.66 16.93 15.90
CA CYS A 189 -14.11 18.32 15.91
C CYS A 189 -14.38 18.81 14.50
N LEU A 190 -15.53 19.45 14.30
CA LEU A 190 -15.92 20.08 13.03
C LEU A 190 -15.86 21.60 13.15
N LYS A 191 -15.31 22.29 12.15
CA LYS A 191 -15.32 23.77 12.13
C LYS A 191 -16.70 24.28 11.73
N ASN A 192 -17.35 23.60 10.79
CA ASN A 192 -18.66 23.96 10.27
C ASN A 192 -19.68 22.81 10.47
N PRO A 193 -20.99 23.12 10.56
CA PRO A 193 -22.00 22.08 10.53
C PRO A 193 -22.03 21.40 9.16
N VAL A 194 -22.52 20.16 9.15
CA VAL A 194 -22.46 19.25 8.02
C VAL A 194 -23.80 18.56 7.87
N ASP A 195 -24.28 18.48 6.63
CA ASP A 195 -25.44 17.70 6.21
C ASP A 195 -25.11 17.06 4.85
N ASP A 196 -24.82 15.76 4.84
CA ASP A 196 -24.58 14.95 3.64
C ASP A 196 -25.55 13.77 3.61
N PRO A 197 -26.63 13.80 2.81
CA PRO A 197 -27.58 12.69 2.71
C PRO A 197 -26.99 11.44 2.06
N TYR A 198 -25.84 11.55 1.36
CA TYR A 198 -25.21 10.40 0.70
C TYR A 198 -24.46 9.50 1.70
N SER A 199 -23.69 10.09 2.62
CA SER A 199 -23.10 9.34 3.74
C SER A 199 -24.05 9.25 4.95
N GLY A 200 -25.03 10.15 5.01
CA GLY A 200 -25.92 10.41 6.12
C GLY A 200 -25.22 11.07 7.32
N ALA A 201 -24.16 11.84 7.06
CA ALA A 201 -23.52 12.68 8.06
C ALA A 201 -24.39 13.91 8.34
N ASP A 202 -24.85 14.05 9.59
CA ASP A 202 -25.62 15.19 10.07
C ASP A 202 -25.06 15.60 11.43
N PHE A 203 -24.19 16.61 11.42
CA PHE A 203 -23.44 17.04 12.60
C PHE A 203 -23.41 18.55 12.70
N SER A 204 -23.63 19.08 13.91
CA SER A 204 -23.38 20.50 14.17
C SER A 204 -21.88 20.80 14.22
N ALA A 205 -21.50 22.09 14.14
CA ALA A 205 -20.11 22.48 14.41
C ALA A 205 -19.71 22.19 15.87
N GLY A 206 -18.44 21.91 16.10
CA GLY A 206 -17.88 21.65 17.42
C GLY A 206 -17.42 20.21 17.64
N VAL A 207 -17.21 19.84 18.91
CA VAL A 207 -16.64 18.55 19.31
C VAL A 207 -17.74 17.51 19.47
N HIS A 208 -17.56 16.36 18.82
CA HIS A 208 -18.46 15.21 18.89
C HIS A 208 -17.71 13.96 19.33
N THR A 209 -18.42 13.01 19.94
CA THR A 209 -17.90 11.65 20.14
C THR A 209 -18.71 10.73 19.25
N LEU A 210 -18.10 10.23 18.19
CA LEU A 210 -18.76 9.43 17.16
C LEU A 210 -18.47 7.94 17.37
N SER A 211 -19.49 7.11 17.21
CA SER A 211 -19.40 5.64 17.21
C SER A 211 -20.24 5.09 16.06
N GLU A 212 -20.01 3.83 15.69
CA GLU A 212 -20.96 3.04 14.90
C GLU A 212 -21.30 3.71 13.56
N GLY A 213 -22.59 3.86 13.26
CA GLY A 213 -23.07 4.50 12.03
C GLY A 213 -22.63 5.96 11.88
N ASP A 214 -22.55 6.72 12.97
CA ASP A 214 -22.12 8.13 12.93
C ASP A 214 -20.64 8.24 12.60
N ALA A 215 -19.81 7.35 13.17
CA ALA A 215 -18.40 7.25 12.82
C ALA A 215 -18.23 6.91 11.34
N LEU A 216 -19.03 5.97 10.83
CA LEU A 216 -18.99 5.56 9.43
C LEU A 216 -19.43 6.70 8.50
N ALA A 217 -20.52 7.40 8.83
CA ALA A 217 -21.02 8.54 8.08
C ALA A 217 -19.97 9.67 7.99
N PHE A 218 -19.26 9.92 9.09
CA PHE A 218 -18.19 10.93 9.15
C PHE A 218 -17.00 10.61 8.24
N VAL A 219 -16.50 9.36 8.25
CA VAL A 219 -15.32 8.96 7.46
C VAL A 219 -15.64 8.66 6.00
N ARG A 220 -16.92 8.41 5.65
CA ARG A 220 -17.40 8.19 4.27
C ARG A 220 -17.80 9.47 3.56
N GLN A 221 -18.04 10.57 4.28
CA GLN A 221 -18.51 11.81 3.66
C GLN A 221 -17.53 12.28 2.59
N ARG A 222 -18.06 12.57 1.40
CA ARG A 222 -17.35 13.18 0.28
C ARG A 222 -18.06 14.43 -0.21
N HIS A 223 -19.39 14.36 -0.26
CA HIS A 223 -20.23 15.42 -0.79
C HIS A 223 -20.30 16.56 0.23
N GLY A 224 -20.33 17.79 -0.27
CA GLY A 224 -20.28 18.99 0.58
C GLY A 224 -18.91 19.34 1.15
N LEU A 225 -17.86 18.54 0.89
CA LEU A 225 -16.49 18.87 1.29
C LEU A 225 -15.80 19.75 0.24
N PRO A 226 -15.13 20.86 0.63
CA PRO A 226 -14.49 21.80 -0.31
C PRO A 226 -13.49 21.15 -1.28
N ARG A 227 -12.65 20.24 -0.79
CA ARG A 227 -11.67 19.49 -1.60
C ARG A 227 -12.10 18.03 -1.85
N GLY A 228 -13.38 17.73 -1.70
CA GLY A 228 -13.96 16.42 -1.96
C GLY A 228 -13.22 15.29 -1.23
N ASP A 229 -12.63 14.37 -2.01
CA ASP A 229 -11.95 13.18 -1.50
C ASP A 229 -10.75 13.49 -0.60
N LEU A 230 -10.00 14.56 -0.89
CA LEU A 230 -8.84 14.95 -0.09
C LEU A 230 -9.25 15.38 1.33
N ASP A 231 -10.39 16.08 1.44
CA ASP A 231 -10.96 16.41 2.75
C ASP A 231 -11.56 15.19 3.45
N ARG A 232 -12.06 14.19 2.72
CA ARG A 232 -12.44 12.89 3.31
C ARG A 232 -11.21 12.21 3.94
N ILE A 233 -10.08 12.20 3.24
CA ILE A 233 -8.82 11.64 3.76
C ILE A 233 -8.40 12.38 5.04
N VAL A 234 -8.49 13.71 5.07
CA VAL A 234 -8.23 14.49 6.30
C VAL A 234 -9.15 14.06 7.45
N ARG A 235 -10.44 13.81 7.17
CA ARG A 235 -11.38 13.28 8.18
C ARG A 235 -11.00 11.89 8.67
N GLN A 236 -10.62 10.99 7.76
CA GLN A 236 -10.14 9.66 8.11
C GLN A 236 -8.90 9.74 9.01
N GLN A 237 -7.94 10.62 8.69
CA GLN A 237 -6.73 10.83 9.48
C GLN A 237 -7.03 11.36 10.89
N VAL A 238 -7.90 12.38 11.04
CA VAL A 238 -8.28 12.85 12.40
C VAL A 238 -9.06 11.80 13.18
N PHE A 239 -9.87 10.99 12.50
CA PHE A 239 -10.60 9.89 13.14
C PHE A 239 -9.63 8.81 13.62
N MET A 240 -8.71 8.36 12.77
CA MET A 240 -7.67 7.38 13.12
C MET A 240 -6.77 7.89 14.24
N SER A 241 -6.44 9.17 14.23
CA SER A 241 -5.73 9.85 15.32
C SER A 241 -6.52 9.71 16.65
N GLY A 242 -7.80 10.08 16.65
CA GLY A 242 -8.64 9.92 17.84
C GLY A 242 -8.83 8.47 18.28
N LEU A 243 -8.90 7.54 17.32
CA LEU A 243 -9.02 6.10 17.56
C LEU A 243 -7.75 5.54 18.21
N ALA A 244 -6.58 5.85 17.65
CA ALA A 244 -5.29 5.45 18.21
C ALA A 244 -5.12 6.00 19.63
N LYS A 245 -5.50 7.26 19.87
CA LYS A 245 -5.52 7.85 21.22
C LYS A 245 -6.41 7.09 22.19
N LYS A 246 -7.56 6.60 21.75
CA LYS A 246 -8.48 5.80 22.58
C LYS A 246 -7.91 4.42 22.88
N MET A 247 -7.39 3.74 21.86
CA MET A 247 -6.78 2.41 21.99
C MET A 247 -5.55 2.43 22.90
N LEU A 248 -4.69 3.44 22.76
CA LEU A 248 -3.47 3.61 23.57
C LEU A 248 -3.73 4.29 24.92
N SER A 249 -4.98 4.62 25.25
CA SER A 249 -5.29 5.29 26.51
C SER A 249 -5.02 4.38 27.70
N ALA A 250 -4.49 4.95 28.80
CA ALA A 250 -4.24 4.21 30.03
C ALA A 250 -5.49 3.45 30.51
N ASN A 251 -6.68 4.05 30.39
CA ASN A 251 -7.95 3.42 30.78
C ASN A 251 -8.33 2.21 29.91
N MET A 252 -7.94 2.19 28.63
CA MET A 252 -8.14 1.03 27.76
C MET A 252 -7.14 -0.07 28.13
N LEU A 253 -5.85 0.28 28.19
CA LEU A 253 -4.76 -0.69 28.40
C LEU A 253 -4.71 -1.26 29.83
N SER A 254 -5.12 -0.48 30.84
CA SER A 254 -5.12 -0.92 32.24
C SER A 254 -6.40 -1.65 32.65
N ASN A 255 -7.39 -1.77 31.76
CA ASN A 255 -8.65 -2.46 32.03
C ASN A 255 -8.66 -3.82 31.31
N PRO A 256 -8.49 -4.96 32.03
CA PRO A 256 -8.38 -6.27 31.41
C PRO A 256 -9.62 -6.68 30.60
N GLY A 257 -10.82 -6.24 31.01
CA GLY A 257 -12.06 -6.51 30.28
C GLY A 257 -12.09 -5.80 28.95
N LYS A 258 -11.89 -4.47 28.97
CA LYS A 258 -11.89 -3.65 27.74
C LYS A 258 -10.78 -4.03 26.77
N LEU A 259 -9.59 -4.32 27.28
CA LEU A 259 -8.48 -4.78 26.46
C LEU A 259 -8.83 -6.11 25.78
N ASN A 260 -9.44 -7.04 26.51
CA ASN A 260 -9.88 -8.32 25.94
C ASN A 260 -10.99 -8.14 24.90
N ASP A 261 -11.94 -7.22 25.12
CA ASP A 261 -13.00 -6.93 24.16
C ASP A 261 -12.44 -6.26 22.90
N LEU A 262 -11.47 -5.34 23.04
CA LEU A 262 -10.76 -4.74 21.92
C LEU A 262 -10.02 -5.79 21.09
N ILE A 263 -9.28 -6.70 21.74
CA ILE A 263 -8.54 -7.74 21.01
C ILE A 263 -9.48 -8.67 20.25
N LYS A 264 -10.59 -9.09 20.86
CA LYS A 264 -11.61 -9.88 20.18
C LYS A 264 -12.23 -9.14 19.00
N ALA A 265 -12.54 -7.85 19.17
CA ALA A 265 -13.07 -7.04 18.08
C ALA A 265 -12.07 -6.98 16.92
N LEU A 266 -10.77 -6.77 17.20
CA LEU A 266 -9.72 -6.79 16.17
C LEU A 266 -9.64 -8.16 15.46
N GLN A 267 -9.71 -9.27 16.20
CA GLN A 267 -9.72 -10.63 15.63
C GLN A 267 -10.91 -10.87 14.69
N ASP A 268 -12.09 -10.39 15.06
CA ASP A 268 -13.31 -10.60 14.28
C ASP A 268 -13.44 -9.65 13.07
N SER A 269 -12.67 -8.55 13.10
CA SER A 269 -12.89 -7.38 12.23
C SER A 269 -11.77 -7.10 11.25
N ILE A 270 -10.57 -7.64 11.51
CA ILE A 270 -9.38 -7.36 10.72
C ILE A 270 -8.93 -8.65 10.04
N THR A 271 -8.74 -8.54 8.73
CA THR A 271 -8.00 -9.53 7.97
C THR A 271 -6.51 -9.19 8.09
N LEU A 272 -5.73 -10.11 8.66
CA LEU A 272 -4.29 -9.98 8.86
C LEU A 272 -3.54 -11.02 8.04
N ASP A 273 -2.29 -10.72 7.68
CA ASP A 273 -1.37 -11.71 7.16
C ASP A 273 -1.04 -12.76 8.25
N LYS A 274 -0.90 -14.03 7.83
CA LYS A 274 -0.75 -15.18 8.73
C LYS A 274 0.50 -15.15 9.61
N ASN A 275 1.55 -14.48 9.16
CA ASN A 275 2.87 -14.56 9.75
C ASN A 275 3.16 -13.41 10.73
N TRP A 276 2.25 -12.45 10.86
CA TRP A 276 2.42 -11.35 11.80
C TRP A 276 2.25 -11.76 13.27
N ASP A 277 3.30 -11.55 14.07
CA ASP A 277 3.23 -11.61 15.54
C ASP A 277 2.59 -10.34 16.10
N VAL A 278 1.26 -10.33 16.12
CA VAL A 278 0.45 -9.22 16.65
C VAL A 278 0.74 -8.93 18.12
N LEU A 279 1.20 -9.91 18.91
CA LEU A 279 1.53 -9.70 20.32
C LEU A 279 2.84 -8.95 20.48
N SER A 280 3.84 -9.29 19.67
CA SER A 280 5.10 -8.53 19.62
C SER A 280 4.88 -7.13 19.08
N PHE A 281 4.04 -6.98 18.04
CA PHE A 281 3.61 -5.68 17.54
C PHE A 281 2.91 -4.84 18.63
N ALA A 282 1.96 -5.41 19.37
CA ALA A 282 1.27 -4.71 20.44
C ALA A 282 2.22 -4.24 21.54
N LYS A 283 3.26 -5.02 21.87
CA LYS A 283 4.30 -4.61 22.83
C LYS A 283 5.17 -3.47 22.31
N GLN A 284 5.52 -3.48 21.02
CA GLN A 284 6.22 -2.37 20.36
C GLN A 284 5.40 -1.08 20.46
N MET A 285 4.08 -1.18 20.26
CA MET A 285 3.16 -0.05 20.35
C MET A 285 2.92 0.47 21.78
N GLN A 286 3.07 -0.36 22.82
CA GLN A 286 2.89 0.07 24.21
C GLN A 286 3.88 1.16 24.66
N GLY A 287 5.04 1.26 23.99
CA GLY A 287 6.03 2.32 24.25
C GLY A 287 5.71 3.66 23.56
N MET A 288 4.74 3.69 22.65
CA MET A 288 4.43 4.83 21.81
C MET A 288 3.32 5.69 22.43
N ALA A 289 3.53 7.00 22.56
CA ALA A 289 2.43 7.88 22.90
C ALA A 289 1.57 8.11 21.66
N ALA A 290 0.26 8.26 21.82
CA ALA A 290 -0.61 8.55 20.68
C ALA A 290 -0.18 9.83 19.92
N GLY A 291 0.41 10.82 20.62
CA GLY A 291 0.98 12.01 19.97
C GLY A 291 2.17 11.76 19.04
N ASP A 292 2.72 10.55 19.02
CA ASP A 292 3.85 10.15 18.18
C ASP A 292 3.41 9.54 16.84
N ILE A 293 2.11 9.53 16.51
CA ILE A 293 1.61 9.11 15.20
C ILE A 293 1.33 10.36 14.37
N GLU A 294 2.02 10.48 13.23
CA GLU A 294 1.85 11.57 12.28
C GLU A 294 1.18 11.05 10.99
N PHE A 295 0.18 11.78 10.50
CA PHE A 295 -0.55 11.42 9.29
C PHE A 295 -0.22 12.38 8.14
N TYR A 296 -0.03 11.80 6.96
CA TYR A 296 0.33 12.47 5.72
C TYR A 296 -0.48 11.93 4.55
N THR A 297 -0.53 12.68 3.46
CA THR A 297 -1.08 12.24 2.17
C THR A 297 0.01 12.43 1.13
N ILE A 298 0.15 11.48 0.20
CA ILE A 298 1.11 11.62 -0.91
C ILE A 298 0.84 12.91 -1.71
N PRO A 299 1.87 13.51 -2.33
CA PRO A 299 1.68 14.64 -3.23
C PRO A 299 0.80 14.20 -4.42
N VAL A 300 -0.25 14.99 -4.69
CA VAL A 300 -1.18 14.76 -5.79
C VAL A 300 -1.63 16.07 -6.41
N GLU A 301 -1.86 16.06 -7.71
CA GLU A 301 -2.43 17.16 -8.47
C GLU A 301 -3.81 16.79 -9.01
N MET A 302 -4.73 17.76 -9.02
CA MET A 302 -6.06 17.57 -9.57
C MET A 302 -6.03 17.71 -11.10
N ASN A 303 -6.28 16.62 -11.83
CA ASN A 303 -6.39 16.64 -13.29
C ASN A 303 -7.83 16.88 -13.76
N GLY A 304 -8.37 18.04 -13.40
CA GLY A 304 -9.74 18.45 -13.72
C GLY A 304 -10.83 17.63 -13.02
N PRO A 305 -12.12 17.91 -13.29
CA PRO A 305 -13.24 17.42 -12.47
C PRO A 305 -13.54 15.92 -12.55
N SER A 306 -12.95 15.19 -13.51
CA SER A 306 -13.34 13.80 -13.83
C SER A 306 -12.19 12.82 -14.11
N SER A 307 -10.93 13.27 -14.14
CA SER A 307 -9.84 12.48 -14.73
C SER A 307 -8.95 11.74 -13.71
N GLY A 308 -9.33 11.73 -12.42
CA GLY A 308 -8.50 11.15 -11.36
C GLY A 308 -7.51 12.17 -10.77
N LEU A 309 -6.67 11.70 -9.86
CA LEU A 309 -5.58 12.46 -9.27
C LEU A 309 -4.28 12.04 -9.96
N LEU A 310 -3.51 13.00 -10.44
CA LEU A 310 -2.17 12.73 -10.94
C LEU A 310 -1.18 12.79 -9.79
N ALA A 311 -0.17 11.95 -9.86
CA ALA A 311 0.93 11.93 -8.92
C ALA A 311 2.17 11.47 -9.66
N ASP A 312 3.23 12.25 -9.59
CA ASP A 312 4.53 11.90 -10.16
C ASP A 312 5.14 10.77 -9.29
N PRO A 313 5.39 9.57 -9.84
CA PRO A 313 5.99 8.47 -9.08
C PRO A 313 7.33 8.85 -8.43
N ASP A 314 8.16 9.67 -9.06
CA ASP A 314 9.46 10.07 -8.53
C ASP A 314 9.32 11.10 -7.41
N GLU A 315 8.29 11.95 -7.47
CA GLU A 315 7.94 12.83 -6.36
C GLU A 315 7.40 12.02 -5.17
N VAL A 316 6.55 11.01 -5.42
CA VAL A 316 5.99 10.15 -4.38
C VAL A 316 7.09 9.33 -3.70
N LYS A 317 7.99 8.71 -4.47
CA LYS A 317 9.15 7.97 -3.95
C LYS A 317 10.01 8.85 -3.05
N ARG A 318 10.40 10.05 -3.55
CA ARG A 318 11.17 11.02 -2.75
C ARG A 318 10.44 11.45 -1.49
N PHE A 319 9.14 11.74 -1.59
CA PHE A 319 8.31 12.13 -0.44
C PHE A 319 8.28 11.02 0.62
N VAL A 320 8.08 9.78 0.18
CA VAL A 320 8.02 8.61 1.06
C VAL A 320 9.39 8.34 1.68
N ASP A 321 10.48 8.38 0.92
CA ASP A 321 11.84 8.25 1.44
C ASP A 321 12.20 9.33 2.46
N ASP A 322 11.89 10.59 2.16
CA ASP A 322 12.15 11.72 3.06
C ASP A 322 11.41 11.56 4.38
N LEU A 323 10.18 11.07 4.28
CA LEU A 323 9.31 10.86 5.41
C LEU A 323 9.73 9.63 6.21
N LEU A 324 10.07 8.52 5.56
CA LEU A 324 10.17 7.21 6.19
C LEU A 324 11.61 6.83 6.57
N LEU A 325 12.60 7.19 5.77
CA LEU A 325 14.01 6.85 6.04
C LEU A 325 14.65 7.79 7.07
N SER A 326 15.57 7.27 7.88
CA SER A 326 16.41 8.12 8.74
C SER A 326 17.38 8.97 7.91
N GLN A 327 17.84 10.13 8.42
CA GLN A 327 18.82 10.98 7.70
C GLN A 327 20.05 10.21 7.18
N ARG A 328 20.59 9.27 7.96
CA ARG A 328 21.73 8.46 7.50
C ARG A 328 21.36 7.54 6.35
N LYS A 329 20.15 6.97 6.37
CA LYS A 329 19.65 6.10 5.31
C LYS A 329 19.32 6.87 4.05
N ARG A 330 18.82 8.11 4.18
CA ARG A 330 18.63 9.01 3.05
C ARG A 330 19.93 9.38 2.37
N GLU A 331 20.97 9.68 3.16
CA GLU A 331 22.30 9.94 2.61
C GLU A 331 22.87 8.71 1.89
N GLN A 332 22.71 7.52 2.47
CA GLN A 332 23.13 6.28 1.82
C GLN A 332 22.34 6.00 0.53
N ALA A 333 21.00 6.11 0.57
CA ALA A 333 20.14 5.92 -0.59
C ALA A 333 20.48 6.90 -1.72
N ARG A 334 20.77 8.17 -1.39
CA ARG A 334 21.23 9.16 -2.37
C ARG A 334 22.56 8.75 -3.00
N GLN A 335 23.53 8.33 -2.20
CA GLN A 335 24.83 7.87 -2.71
C GLN A 335 24.70 6.60 -3.57
N ASP A 336 23.83 5.68 -3.18
CA ASP A 336 23.56 4.46 -3.93
C ASP A 336 22.87 4.77 -5.27
N ALA A 337 21.93 5.72 -5.29
CA ALA A 337 21.26 6.21 -6.50
C ALA A 337 22.23 6.95 -7.44
N GLU A 338 23.05 7.86 -6.92
CA GLU A 338 24.10 8.55 -7.69
C GLU A 338 25.08 7.54 -8.32
N GLN A 339 25.48 6.52 -7.56
CA GLN A 339 26.35 5.46 -8.07
C GLN A 339 25.64 4.57 -9.11
N ALA A 340 24.34 4.29 -8.94
CA ALA A 340 23.58 3.53 -9.92
C ALA A 340 23.45 4.29 -11.25
N GLU A 341 23.16 5.59 -11.20
CA GLU A 341 23.10 6.47 -12.37
C GLU A 341 24.45 6.51 -13.10
N GLU A 342 25.56 6.68 -12.38
CA GLU A 342 26.91 6.63 -12.95
C GLU A 342 27.21 5.27 -13.60
N LEU A 343 26.85 4.15 -12.94
CA LEU A 343 27.03 2.81 -13.48
C LEU A 343 26.21 2.57 -14.75
N ARG A 344 24.97 3.09 -14.82
CA ARG A 344 24.15 2.99 -16.03
C ARG A 344 24.79 3.77 -17.18
N ALA A 345 25.16 5.02 -16.93
CA ALA A 345 25.76 5.89 -17.94
C ALA A 345 27.10 5.37 -18.49
N ASP A 346 27.90 4.70 -17.65
CA ASP A 346 29.20 4.12 -18.04
C ASP A 346 29.11 2.72 -18.68
N THR A 347 27.91 2.12 -18.75
CA THR A 347 27.73 0.75 -19.24
C THR A 347 26.90 0.72 -20.53
N GLU A 348 27.52 0.26 -21.61
CA GLU A 348 26.80 -0.06 -22.85
C GLU A 348 26.01 -1.36 -22.70
N VAL A 349 24.72 -1.31 -23.02
CA VAL A 349 23.85 -2.49 -23.02
C VAL A 349 23.48 -2.90 -24.44
N ASN A 350 23.70 -4.18 -24.75
CA ASN A 350 23.32 -4.83 -25.99
C ASN A 350 22.10 -5.73 -25.73
N VAL A 351 21.09 -5.69 -26.59
CA VAL A 351 19.86 -6.48 -26.42
C VAL A 351 19.65 -7.40 -27.62
N TYR A 352 19.53 -8.69 -27.35
CA TYR A 352 19.33 -9.75 -28.32
C TYR A 352 17.97 -10.40 -28.14
N ASN A 353 17.17 -10.36 -29.18
CA ASN A 353 15.90 -11.05 -29.25
C ASN A 353 16.15 -12.54 -29.54
N ALA A 354 16.04 -13.38 -28.53
CA ALA A 354 16.09 -14.83 -28.63
C ALA A 354 14.67 -15.45 -28.61
N SER A 355 13.63 -14.62 -28.80
CA SER A 355 12.24 -15.01 -28.84
C SER A 355 11.65 -14.90 -30.25
N GLY A 356 10.40 -15.35 -30.42
CA GLY A 356 9.62 -15.12 -31.63
C GLY A 356 9.02 -13.70 -31.80
N VAL A 357 9.24 -12.78 -30.88
CA VAL A 357 8.52 -11.48 -30.84
C VAL A 357 9.24 -10.42 -31.67
N SER A 358 8.64 -10.04 -32.81
CA SER A 358 9.23 -9.02 -33.69
C SER A 358 9.43 -7.66 -33.00
N GLY A 359 10.64 -7.10 -33.17
CA GLY A 359 11.02 -5.77 -32.66
C GLY A 359 11.18 -5.67 -31.15
N LEU A 360 11.16 -6.78 -30.42
CA LEU A 360 11.26 -6.79 -28.96
C LEU A 360 12.60 -6.19 -28.47
N ALA A 361 13.73 -6.64 -29.02
CA ALA A 361 15.05 -6.14 -28.60
C ALA A 361 15.21 -4.62 -28.75
N GLY A 362 14.63 -4.03 -29.81
CA GLY A 362 14.69 -2.58 -30.00
C GLY A 362 13.92 -1.83 -28.91
N ARG A 363 12.69 -2.26 -28.61
CA ARG A 363 11.88 -1.62 -27.56
C ARG A 363 12.50 -1.77 -26.18
N VAL A 364 13.05 -2.95 -25.87
CA VAL A 364 13.72 -3.18 -24.59
C VAL A 364 15.02 -2.38 -24.48
N LEU A 365 15.75 -2.20 -25.60
CA LEU A 365 16.91 -1.31 -25.61
C LEU A 365 16.51 0.14 -25.36
N ASP A 366 15.40 0.60 -25.98
CA ASP A 366 14.86 1.94 -25.73
C ASP A 366 14.44 2.11 -24.25
N ASP A 367 13.75 1.12 -23.66
CA ASP A 367 13.36 1.14 -22.24
C ASP A 367 14.60 1.23 -21.32
N LEU A 368 15.67 0.47 -21.60
CA LEU A 368 16.93 0.56 -20.83
C LEU A 368 17.68 1.87 -21.04
N ALA A 369 17.58 2.46 -22.22
CA ALA A 369 18.16 3.78 -22.50
C ALA A 369 17.43 4.88 -21.71
N ASP A 370 16.10 4.76 -21.57
CA ASP A 370 15.30 5.66 -20.75
C ASP A 370 15.65 5.56 -19.26
N GLU A 371 16.09 4.39 -18.78
CA GLU A 371 16.68 4.20 -17.44
C GLU A 371 18.10 4.77 -17.31
N GLY A 372 18.73 5.19 -18.41
CA GLY A 372 20.02 5.89 -18.43
C GLY A 372 21.22 5.03 -18.85
N PHE A 373 21.01 3.82 -19.38
CA PHE A 373 22.10 3.02 -19.96
C PHE A 373 22.59 3.57 -21.30
N ASP A 374 23.88 3.40 -21.60
CA ASP A 374 24.39 3.66 -22.95
C ASP A 374 23.86 2.58 -23.93
N SER A 375 23.35 3.03 -25.07
CA SER A 375 22.64 2.17 -26.01
C SER A 375 23.61 1.49 -26.96
N GLY A 376 23.75 0.17 -26.84
CA GLY A 376 24.51 -0.65 -27.77
C GLY A 376 23.66 -1.12 -28.96
N VAL A 377 23.73 -2.42 -29.24
CA VAL A 377 23.08 -3.07 -30.38
C VAL A 377 21.76 -3.72 -29.97
N ALA A 378 20.71 -3.49 -30.76
CA ALA A 378 19.50 -4.32 -30.78
C ALA A 378 19.52 -5.27 -31.98
N ALA A 379 19.53 -6.59 -31.74
CA ALA A 379 19.57 -7.60 -32.80
C ALA A 379 18.75 -8.85 -32.45
N ASN A 380 18.65 -9.80 -33.39
CA ASN A 380 18.18 -11.14 -33.06
C ASN A 380 19.37 -12.00 -32.61
N ALA A 381 19.15 -12.88 -31.63
CA ALA A 381 20.14 -13.87 -31.21
C ALA A 381 20.38 -14.92 -32.32
N GLU A 382 21.53 -15.59 -32.28
CA GLU A 382 21.85 -16.67 -33.23
C GLU A 382 20.94 -17.89 -33.09
N SER A 383 20.33 -18.08 -31.91
CA SER A 383 19.43 -19.18 -31.61
C SER A 383 18.32 -18.70 -30.69
N MET A 384 17.14 -19.29 -30.85
CA MET A 384 16.01 -19.06 -29.95
C MET A 384 16.32 -19.65 -28.57
N MET A 385 15.85 -19.00 -27.50
CA MET A 385 16.04 -19.40 -26.12
C MET A 385 14.69 -19.47 -25.41
N SER A 386 14.52 -20.48 -24.56
CA SER A 386 13.34 -20.57 -23.70
C SER A 386 13.40 -19.54 -22.57
N ASP A 387 14.59 -19.36 -22.00
CA ASP A 387 14.80 -18.57 -20.79
C ASP A 387 15.54 -17.27 -21.09
N SER A 388 15.10 -16.19 -20.46
CA SER A 388 15.72 -14.86 -20.55
C SER A 388 16.88 -14.74 -19.59
N VAL A 389 17.93 -14.02 -20.00
CA VAL A 389 19.12 -13.87 -19.17
C VAL A 389 19.88 -12.57 -19.47
N VAL A 390 20.39 -11.94 -18.41
CA VAL A 390 21.35 -10.83 -18.50
C VAL A 390 22.75 -11.38 -18.28
N ARG A 391 23.62 -11.22 -19.29
CA ARG A 391 25.02 -11.66 -19.26
C ARG A 391 25.98 -10.51 -19.06
N TYR A 392 27.02 -10.75 -18.27
CA TYR A 392 28.04 -9.76 -17.95
C TYR A 392 29.46 -10.34 -17.91
N THR A 393 30.46 -9.45 -17.91
CA THR A 393 31.87 -9.79 -17.72
C THR A 393 32.40 -9.22 -16.41
N SER A 394 33.62 -9.61 -16.00
CA SER A 394 34.20 -9.10 -14.76
C SER A 394 34.25 -7.55 -14.75
N GLY A 395 33.57 -6.94 -13.78
CA GLY A 395 33.52 -5.47 -13.63
C GLY A 395 32.14 -4.86 -13.92
N THR A 396 31.27 -5.54 -14.67
CA THR A 396 29.91 -5.03 -14.98
C THR A 396 28.79 -5.73 -14.22
N GLU A 397 29.11 -6.55 -13.20
CA GLU A 397 28.10 -7.29 -12.41
C GLU A 397 27.02 -6.38 -11.80
N ARG A 398 27.41 -5.22 -11.25
CA ARG A 398 26.45 -4.29 -10.63
C ARG A 398 25.53 -3.66 -11.67
N ALA A 399 26.08 -3.25 -12.82
CA ALA A 399 25.29 -2.73 -13.94
C ALA A 399 24.35 -3.79 -14.53
N ALA A 400 24.80 -5.05 -14.62
CA ALA A 400 23.98 -6.16 -15.06
C ALA A 400 22.80 -6.45 -14.12
N LYS A 401 23.00 -6.32 -12.80
CA LYS A 401 21.92 -6.43 -11.81
C LYS A 401 20.93 -5.28 -11.89
N LEU A 402 21.40 -4.06 -12.17
CA LEU A 402 20.51 -2.91 -12.43
C LEU A 402 19.66 -3.17 -13.67
N ALA A 403 20.29 -3.54 -14.80
CA ALA A 403 19.56 -3.87 -16.03
C ALA A 403 18.57 -5.03 -15.81
N ALA A 404 18.94 -6.05 -15.06
CA ALA A 404 18.02 -7.14 -14.71
C ALA A 404 16.80 -6.69 -13.92
N ALA A 405 17.01 -5.84 -12.89
CA ALA A 405 15.93 -5.29 -12.09
C ALA A 405 14.99 -4.43 -12.94
N ASP A 406 15.55 -3.54 -13.78
CA ASP A 406 14.81 -2.67 -14.70
C ASP A 406 13.97 -3.48 -15.72
N LEU A 407 14.34 -4.75 -15.97
CA LEU A 407 13.64 -5.66 -16.87
C LEU A 407 12.66 -6.63 -16.19
N GLY A 408 12.41 -6.48 -14.88
CA GLY A 408 11.54 -7.38 -14.11
C GLY A 408 12.26 -8.59 -13.53
N ASP A 409 13.43 -8.35 -12.92
CA ASP A 409 14.27 -9.35 -12.24
C ASP A 409 14.72 -10.53 -13.11
N VAL A 410 15.13 -10.25 -14.35
CA VAL A 410 15.68 -11.26 -15.26
C VAL A 410 16.95 -11.89 -14.65
N PRO A 411 17.12 -13.23 -14.69
CA PRO A 411 18.31 -13.89 -14.16
C PRO A 411 19.62 -13.33 -14.71
N VAL A 412 20.66 -13.25 -13.85
CA VAL A 412 21.96 -12.70 -14.22
C VAL A 412 23.05 -13.77 -14.17
N GLU A 413 23.85 -13.89 -15.22
CA GLU A 413 24.98 -14.84 -15.29
C GLU A 413 26.23 -14.25 -15.94
N THR A 414 27.39 -14.87 -15.72
CA THR A 414 28.61 -14.50 -16.45
C THR A 414 28.59 -15.06 -17.86
N GLY A 415 28.91 -14.24 -18.87
CA GLY A 415 29.01 -14.66 -20.28
C GLY A 415 30.40 -14.41 -20.85
N GLU A 416 31.01 -15.43 -21.46
CA GLU A 416 32.29 -15.28 -22.19
C GLU A 416 32.11 -14.61 -23.57
N ASP A 417 30.88 -14.56 -24.05
CA ASP A 417 30.41 -13.96 -25.30
C ASP A 417 30.14 -12.44 -25.19
N VAL A 418 30.26 -11.88 -23.99
CA VAL A 418 30.00 -10.47 -23.72
C VAL A 418 31.30 -9.66 -23.82
N ALA A 419 31.25 -8.49 -24.47
CA ALA A 419 32.41 -7.61 -24.56
C ALA A 419 32.79 -7.06 -23.18
N ALA A 420 34.08 -6.77 -22.99
CA ALA A 420 34.55 -6.17 -21.75
C ALA A 420 33.93 -4.78 -21.58
N GLY A 421 33.35 -4.50 -20.40
CA GLY A 421 32.70 -3.22 -20.12
C GLY A 421 31.25 -3.10 -20.62
N THR A 422 30.68 -4.17 -21.19
CA THR A 422 29.27 -4.17 -21.63
C THR A 422 28.42 -5.15 -20.84
N VAL A 423 27.11 -5.04 -21.03
CA VAL A 423 26.11 -6.02 -20.60
C VAL A 423 25.34 -6.49 -21.83
N SER A 424 25.02 -7.78 -21.91
CA SER A 424 24.21 -8.35 -23.00
C SER A 424 22.94 -8.97 -22.44
N VAL A 425 21.78 -8.51 -22.89
CA VAL A 425 20.46 -9.03 -22.52
C VAL A 425 19.97 -9.97 -23.60
N TYR A 426 19.60 -11.20 -23.25
CA TYR A 426 18.98 -12.17 -24.13
C TYR A 426 17.54 -12.38 -23.70
N LEU A 427 16.60 -12.07 -24.59
CA LEU A 427 15.16 -12.14 -24.32
C LEU A 427 14.62 -13.44 -24.89
N GLY A 428 14.33 -14.41 -24.01
CA GLY A 428 13.75 -15.71 -24.34
C GLY A 428 12.23 -15.67 -24.52
N ASP A 429 11.64 -16.82 -24.82
CA ASP A 429 10.19 -16.98 -24.94
C ASP A 429 9.44 -16.73 -23.62
N ASP A 430 10.11 -16.83 -22.48
CA ASP A 430 9.60 -16.55 -21.13
C ASP A 430 9.52 -15.05 -20.79
N TYR A 431 10.10 -14.16 -21.60
CA TYR A 431 10.17 -12.75 -21.27
C TYR A 431 8.80 -12.07 -21.26
N THR A 432 8.40 -11.54 -20.10
CA THR A 432 7.14 -10.81 -19.90
C THR A 432 7.33 -9.38 -19.39
N GLY A 433 8.57 -8.89 -19.33
CA GLY A 433 8.92 -7.56 -18.82
C GLY A 433 8.57 -6.39 -19.75
N PRO A 434 9.16 -5.20 -19.53
CA PRO A 434 9.03 -4.01 -20.38
C PRO A 434 9.26 -4.30 -21.88
N GLY A 435 8.77 -3.45 -22.77
CA GLY A 435 8.91 -3.65 -24.23
C GLY A 435 8.08 -4.80 -24.85
N THR A 436 7.42 -5.65 -24.07
CA THR A 436 6.54 -6.74 -24.58
C THR A 436 5.17 -6.24 -25.06
N ARG A 437 4.71 -5.08 -24.57
CA ARG A 437 3.43 -4.48 -24.99
C ARG A 437 3.50 -4.01 -26.45
N ARG A 438 2.62 -4.52 -27.32
CA ARG A 438 2.46 -4.00 -28.68
C ARG A 438 1.75 -2.66 -28.61
N PHE A 439 2.48 -1.56 -28.84
CA PHE A 439 1.83 -0.29 -29.18
C PHE A 439 1.04 -0.47 -30.49
N THR A 440 -0.26 -0.70 -30.38
CA THR A 440 -1.20 -0.37 -31.46
C THR A 440 -1.29 1.16 -31.46
N GLY A 441 -0.59 1.78 -32.40
CA GLY A 441 -0.42 3.22 -32.42
C GLY A 441 -1.74 3.99 -32.45
N GLU A 442 -1.88 4.94 -31.54
CA GLU A 442 -2.59 6.20 -31.72
C GLU A 442 -1.97 7.23 -30.76
N GLY A 443 -1.53 8.37 -31.30
CA GLY A 443 -1.01 9.48 -30.50
C GLY A 443 -0.01 10.33 -31.26
N ALA A 444 -0.51 11.21 -32.14
CA ALA A 444 0.30 12.15 -32.90
C ALA A 444 1.20 13.03 -32.01
N VAL A 445 2.43 13.26 -32.50
CA VAL A 445 3.36 14.32 -32.10
C VAL A 445 2.59 15.59 -31.72
N ARG A 446 2.63 15.96 -30.43
CA ARG A 446 2.23 17.31 -30.00
C ARG A 446 3.42 18.23 -30.22
N LEU A 447 3.29 19.09 -31.23
CA LEU A 447 4.17 20.23 -31.42
C LEU A 447 3.91 21.26 -30.31
N ASP A 448 4.98 21.67 -29.63
CA ASP A 448 4.99 22.71 -28.59
C ASP A 448 4.33 24.00 -29.08
N GLY A 449 3.19 24.33 -28.48
CA GLY A 449 2.57 25.64 -28.57
C GLY A 449 2.79 26.38 -27.26
N THR A 450 3.69 27.37 -27.26
CA THR A 450 3.91 28.28 -26.14
C THR A 450 2.61 29.04 -25.81
N ALA A 451 1.85 28.55 -24.83
CA ALA A 451 0.75 29.27 -24.20
C ALA A 451 1.22 29.78 -22.84
N ARG A 452 1.41 31.09 -22.79
CA ARG A 452 1.79 31.88 -21.64
C ARG A 452 0.84 31.60 -20.46
N ALA A 453 1.32 30.90 -19.44
CA ALA A 453 0.63 30.73 -18.18
C ALA A 453 0.35 32.12 -17.58
N GLN A 454 -0.92 32.38 -17.27
CA GLN A 454 -1.25 33.41 -16.30
C GLN A 454 -1.00 32.80 -14.93
N ASP A 455 -0.01 33.34 -14.23
CA ASP A 455 0.28 33.05 -12.83
C ASP A 455 -1.02 33.16 -12.02
N SER A 456 -1.54 32.01 -11.61
CA SER A 456 -2.36 31.91 -10.40
C SER A 456 -1.44 31.31 -9.36
N GLU A 457 -0.82 32.18 -8.57
CA GLU A 457 -0.05 31.81 -7.38
C GLU A 457 -0.94 30.99 -6.44
N THR A 458 -0.91 29.67 -6.58
CA THR A 458 -1.25 28.77 -5.48
C THR A 458 0.01 28.56 -4.67
N ASP A 459 0.13 29.37 -3.63
CA ASP A 459 1.08 29.24 -2.53
C ASP A 459 1.18 27.77 -2.08
N PRO A 460 2.32 27.07 -2.29
CA PRO A 460 2.51 25.68 -1.88
C PRO A 460 2.96 25.56 -0.41
N SER A 461 2.71 26.59 0.42
CA SER A 461 3.23 26.64 1.79
C SER A 461 2.21 27.11 2.82
N THR A 462 1.03 26.47 2.91
CA THR A 462 0.36 26.46 4.21
C THR A 462 1.04 25.42 5.10
N ASP A 463 1.85 25.96 6.01
CA ASP A 463 2.44 25.39 7.23
C ASP A 463 1.39 24.71 8.14
N GLU A 464 0.62 23.76 7.61
CA GLU A 464 -0.27 22.91 8.38
C GLU A 464 0.56 21.78 8.97
N GLN A 465 0.87 21.88 10.26
CA GLN A 465 1.49 20.79 11.00
C GLN A 465 0.76 19.46 10.73
N PRO A 466 1.51 18.34 10.63
CA PRO A 466 0.92 17.03 10.40
C PRO A 466 -0.14 16.75 11.46
N ILE A 467 -1.20 16.04 11.06
CA ILE A 467 -2.22 15.62 12.01
C ILE A 467 -1.55 14.63 12.97
N THR A 468 -1.66 14.89 14.27
CA THR A 468 -1.15 14.00 15.33
C THR A 468 -2.26 13.60 16.27
N ALA A 469 -2.06 12.52 17.04
CA ALA A 469 -2.99 12.10 18.09
C ALA A 469 -2.80 12.77 19.46
N GLY A 470 -2.04 13.86 19.51
CA GLY A 470 -1.88 14.71 20.69
C GLY A 470 -3.15 15.47 21.07
N GLY A 471 -3.97 15.88 20.09
CA GLY A 471 -5.16 16.73 20.28
C GLY A 471 -6.33 16.38 19.36
N VAL A 472 -7.47 17.03 19.54
CA VAL A 472 -8.63 16.91 18.62
C VAL A 472 -8.58 18.11 17.68
N ARG A 473 -8.01 17.92 16.47
CA ARG A 473 -7.96 18.96 15.43
C ARG A 473 -9.37 19.16 14.87
N CYS A 474 -9.81 20.41 14.78
CA CYS A 474 -11.05 20.74 14.09
C CYS A 474 -10.81 20.77 12.59
N VAL A 475 -11.64 20.05 11.83
CA VAL A 475 -11.56 19.91 10.37
C VAL A 475 -12.85 20.37 9.72
N ASN A 476 -12.74 20.84 8.47
CA ASN A 476 -13.82 21.28 7.57
C ASN A 476 -14.82 22.28 8.16
#